data_AF-A0A661YBI2-F1
#
_entry.id   AF-A0A661YBI2-F1
#
_cell.length_a   1.000
_cell.length_b   1.000
_cell.length_c   1.000
_cell.angle_alpha   90.00
_cell.angle_beta   90.00
_cell.angle_gamma   90.00
#
_symmetry.space_group_name_H-M   'P 1'
#
loop_
_entity.id
_entity.type
_entity.pdbx_description
1 polymer ?
#
loop_
_entity_poly.entity_id
_entity_poly.type
_entity_poly.pdbx_seq_one_letter_code
_entity_poly.pdbx_strand_id
1 'polypeptide(L)' 'MKYYIIAGEASGDLHASNLMKELNKRDAAADFRCWGGDLMEEQGGTLVKHYRDLAFMG' A
#
# COMPACT_ATOMS: atom_id res chain seq x y z
N MET A 1 -3.47 8.15 -12.42
CA MET A 1 -4.58 8.47 -11.49
C MET A 1 -4.06 8.49 -10.05
N LYS A 2 -4.76 9.12 -9.10
CA LYS A 2 -4.35 9.13 -7.69
C LYS A 2 -5.11 8.07 -6.91
N TYR A 3 -4.37 7.20 -6.22
CA TYR A 3 -4.91 6.09 -5.45
C TYR A 3 -4.54 6.23 -3.97
N TYR A 4 -5.54 6.02 -3.10
CA TYR A 4 -5.32 5.92 -1.67
C TYR A 4 -5.73 4.52 -1.19
N ILE A 5 -4.78 3.72 -0.71
CA ILE A 5 -5.00 2.32 -0.33
C ILE A 5 -4.70 2.14 1.16
N ILE A 6 -5.57 1.43 1.88
CA ILE A 6 -5.44 1.19 3.33
C ILE A 6 -5.36 -0.32 3.57
N ALA A 7 -4.24 -0.75 4.14
CA ALA A 7 -4.01 -2.09 4.67
C ALA A 7 -3.61 -1.99 6.15
N GLY A 8 -4.33 -2.73 7.01
CA GLY A 8 -4.14 -2.70 8.47
C GLY A 8 -3.32 -3.85 9.03
N GLU A 9 -2.88 -4.78 8.18
CA GLU A 9 -2.16 -5.99 8.58
C GLU A 9 -1.22 -6.45 7.45
N ALA A 10 -0.32 -7.39 7.75
CA ALA A 10 0.69 -7.88 6.81
C ALA A 10 0.10 -8.57 5.57
N SER A 11 -0.99 -9.33 5.71
CA SER A 11 -1.74 -9.91 4.58
C SER A 11 -2.34 -8.82 3.68
N GLY A 12 -2.85 -7.74 4.28
CA GLY A 12 -3.35 -6.58 3.55
C GLY A 12 -2.27 -5.90 2.72
N ASP A 13 -1.08 -5.70 3.28
CA ASP A 13 0.09 -5.14 2.60
C ASP A 13 0.51 -6.00 1.38
N LEU A 14 0.52 -7.33 1.56
CA LEU A 14 0.79 -8.28 0.48
C LEU A 14 -0.24 -8.21 -0.66
N HIS A 15 -1.54 -8.19 -0.35
CA HIS A 15 -2.56 -8.14 -1.39
C HIS A 15 -2.60 -6.78 -2.09
N ALA A 16 -2.43 -5.70 -1.34
CA ALA A 16 -2.42 -4.34 -1.88
C ALA A 16 -1.21 -4.08 -2.77
N SER A 17 -0.01 -4.56 -2.43
CA SER A 17 1.17 -4.44 -3.29
C SER A 17 0.98 -5.16 -4.63
N ASN A 18 0.35 -6.33 -4.66
CA ASN A 18 0.01 -7.02 -5.90
C ASN A 18 -0.99 -6.22 -6.75
N LEU A 19 -1.98 -5.57 -6.13
CA LEU A 19 -2.90 -4.66 -6.82
C LEU A 19 -2.14 -3.46 -7.41
N MET A 20 -1.27 -2.81 -6.65
CA MET A 20 -0.45 -1.69 -7.11
C MET A 20 0.42 -2.08 -8.32
N LYS A 21 1.01 -3.28 -8.27
CA LYS A 21 1.81 -3.82 -9.38
C LYS A 21 1.00 -3.95 -10.67
N GLU A 22 -0.21 -4.50 -10.61
CA GLU A 22 -1.04 -4.64 -11.81
C GLU A 22 -1.65 -3.29 -12.26
N LEU A 23 -1.91 -2.38 -11.34
CA LEU A 23 -2.33 -1.01 -11.67
C LEU A 23 -1.23 -0.25 -12.40
N ASN A 24 0.03 -0.34 -11.96
CA ASN A 24 1.17 0.28 -12.63
C ASN A 24 1.33 -0.17 -14.09
N LYS A 25 0.97 -1.42 -14.41
CA LYS A 25 0.98 -1.91 -15.81
C LYS A 25 -0.09 -1.27 -16.69
N ARG A 26 -1.21 -0.85 -16.10
CA ARG A 26 -2.36 -0.26 -16.81
C ARG A 26 -2.32 1.26 -16.82
N ASP A 27 -1.76 1.85 -15.77
CA ASP A 27 -1.62 3.27 -15.56
C ASP A 27 -0.20 3.55 -15.05
N ALA A 28 0.71 3.82 -15.97
CA ALA A 28 2.11 4.13 -15.65
C ALA A 28 2.28 5.47 -14.91
N ALA A 29 1.22 6.30 -14.86
CA ALA A 29 1.17 7.55 -14.11
C ALA A 29 0.31 7.41 -12.84
N ALA A 30 0.16 6.18 -12.33
CA ALA A 30 -0.48 5.94 -11.05
C ALA A 30 0.37 6.53 -9.92
N ASP A 31 -0.27 7.32 -9.06
CA ASP A 31 0.32 7.95 -7.88
C ASP A 31 -0.36 7.35 -6.66
N PHE A 32 0.43 6.71 -5.80
CA PHE A 32 -0.07 5.94 -4.67
C PHE A 32 0.30 6.60 -3.35
N ARG A 33 -0.69 6.69 -2.48
CA ARG A 33 -0.51 7.03 -1.06
C ARG A 33 -1.18 5.95 -0.23
N CYS A 34 -0.56 5.51 0.86
CA CYS A 34 -1.08 4.33 1.57
C CYS A 34 -0.91 4.33 3.08
N TRP A 35 -1.80 3.59 3.72
CA TRP A 35 -1.52 2.91 5.00
C TRP A 35 -1.27 1.44 4.65
N GLY A 36 -0.21 0.86 5.18
CA GLY A 36 0.21 -0.48 4.76
C GLY A 36 1.55 -0.82 5.35
N GLY A 37 2.41 -1.48 4.58
CA GLY A 37 3.75 -1.79 5.02
C GLY A 37 4.77 -1.71 3.91
N ASP A 38 5.89 -2.38 4.16
CA ASP A 38 7.07 -2.37 3.32
C ASP A 38 6.75 -2.79 1.86
N LEU A 39 5.85 -3.74 1.62
CA LEU A 39 5.55 -4.22 0.27
C LEU A 39 4.84 -3.17 -0.58
N MET A 40 3.92 -2.41 0.00
CA MET A 40 3.27 -1.31 -0.70
C MET A 40 4.22 -0.13 -0.93
N GLU A 41 5.16 0.12 -0.02
CA GLU A 41 6.21 1.13 -0.20
C GLU A 41 7.15 0.74 -1.36
N GLU A 42 7.56 -0.53 -1.45
CA GLU A 42 8.37 -1.07 -2.55
C GLU A 42 7.70 -0.94 -3.93
N GLN A 43 6.37 -0.88 -3.99
CA GLN A 43 5.63 -0.63 -5.24
C GLN A 43 5.52 0.87 -5.60
N GLY A 44 6.23 1.74 -4.89
CA GLY A 44 6.22 3.18 -5.10
C GLY A 44 5.10 3.90 -4.35
N GLY A 45 4.50 3.26 -3.34
CA GLY A 45 3.51 3.89 -2.47
C GLY A 45 4.13 4.87 -1.50
N THR A 46 3.57 6.07 -1.39
CA THR A 46 3.90 6.99 -0.30
C THR A 46 3.25 6.52 0.98
N LEU A 47 4.03 5.87 1.85
CA LEU A 47 3.55 5.34 3.13
C LEU A 47 3.28 6.49 4.12
N VAL A 48 2.03 6.58 4.58
CA VAL A 48 1.58 7.56 5.58
C VAL A 48 1.57 6.97 6.98
N LYS A 49 1.30 5.66 7.10
CA LYS A 49 1.32 4.94 8.37
C LYS A 49 1.61 3.46 8.14
N HIS A 50 2.54 2.91 8.92
CA HIS A 50 2.87 1.50 8.86
C HIS A 50 1.85 0.69 9.68
N TYR A 51 1.43 -0.50 9.22
CA TYR A 51 0.45 -1.34 9.91
C TYR A 51 0.91 -1.74 11.32
N ARG A 52 2.24 -1.86 11.51
CA ARG A 52 2.86 -2.10 12.84
C ARG A 52 2.58 -0.96 13.83
N ASP A 53 2.40 0.27 13.35
CA ASP A 53 2.05 1.44 14.18
C ASP A 53 0.54 1.56 14.42
N LEU A 54 -0.26 0.72 13.75
CA LEU A 54 -1.72 0.63 13.90
C LEU A 54 -2.13 -0.50 14.84
N ALA A 55 -1.20 -1.36 15.29
CA ALA A 55 -1.43 -2.34 16.35
C ALA A 55 -1.60 -1.65 17.72
N PHE A 56 -2.62 -0.81 17.82
CA PHE A 56 -3.23 -0.41 19.08
C PHE A 56 -4.17 -1.56 19.46
N MET A 57 -3.75 -2.32 20.47
CA MET A 57 -4.44 -3.44 21.12
C MET A 57 -4.14 -4.82 20.51
N GLY A 58 -3.33 -5.58 21.25
CA GLY A 58 -3.53 -7.02 21.37
C GLY A 58 -4.76 -7.33 22.20
#